data_AF-C9SLD7-F1
#
_entry.id   AF-C9SLD7-F1
#
_cell.length_a   1.000
_cell.length_b   1.000
_cell.length_c   1.000
_cell.angle_alpha   90.00
_cell.angle_beta   90.00
_cell.angle_gamma   90.00
#
_symmetry.space_group_name_H-M   'P 1'
#
loop_
_entity.id
_entity.type
_entity.pdbx_description
1 polymer ?
#
loop_
_entity_poly.entity_id
_entity_poly.type
_entity_poly.pdbx_seq_one_letter_code
_entity_poly.pdbx_strand_id
1 'polypeptide(L)'
;MPADELPMDLPIIDLDVFLNNPQDSPESKAECLKAANALITYGALVLHDSRVSEEDNTTFLDLLEDYFAQPREDLQKDERPELSYQIGVTLENTEKPKCAVDEPCLDVIARLAPEERPLDISAHSPDPKCRFFWRMNDAPPP
;
A
#
# COMPACT_ATOMS: atom_id res chain seq x y z
N MET A 1 -30.65 -0.09 18.44
CA MET A 1 -30.61 0.95 17.38
C MET A 1 -30.01 0.27 16.17
N PRO A 2 -30.67 0.27 15.01
CA PRO A 2 -30.05 -0.27 13.81
C PRO A 2 -28.78 0.56 13.56
N ALA A 3 -27.66 -0.11 13.30
CA ALA A 3 -26.49 0.57 12.78
C ALA A 3 -26.92 1.22 11.47
N ASP A 4 -26.90 2.54 11.39
CA ASP A 4 -26.97 3.22 10.09
C ASP A 4 -25.86 2.60 9.25
N GLU A 5 -26.24 1.86 8.22
CA GLU A 5 -25.28 1.31 7.26
C GLU A 5 -24.57 2.50 6.64
N LEU A 6 -23.30 2.68 7.02
CA LEU A 6 -22.47 3.70 6.42
C LEU A 6 -22.41 3.42 4.91
N PRO A 7 -22.57 4.45 4.05
CA PRO A 7 -22.42 4.27 2.62
C PRO A 7 -21.05 3.65 2.32
N MET A 8 -21.03 2.61 1.47
CA MET A 8 -19.83 1.84 1.14
C MET A 8 -18.81 2.61 0.30
N ASP A 9 -19.11 3.86 -0.06
CA ASP A 9 -18.26 4.70 -0.89
C ASP A 9 -17.31 5.54 -0.02
N LEU A 10 -16.02 5.45 -0.31
CA LEU A 10 -15.02 6.32 0.29
C LEU A 10 -15.22 7.76 -0.21
N PRO A 11 -15.15 8.77 0.68
CA PRO A 11 -15.29 10.16 0.25
C PRO A 11 -14.12 10.58 -0.63
N ILE A 12 -14.44 11.26 -1.73
CA ILE A 12 -13.46 11.89 -2.62
C ILE A 12 -13.04 13.23 -2.02
N ILE A 13 -11.77 13.39 -1.67
CA ILE A 13 -11.16 14.62 -1.18
C ILE A 13 -10.51 15.34 -2.36
N ASP A 14 -10.89 16.59 -2.59
CA ASP A 14 -10.31 17.39 -3.67
C ASP A 14 -9.10 18.19 -3.16
N LEU A 15 -7.90 17.79 -3.58
CA LEU A 15 -6.66 18.42 -3.13
C LEU A 15 -6.52 19.86 -3.66
N ASP A 16 -7.15 20.17 -4.79
CA ASP A 16 -7.10 21.49 -5.40
C ASP A 16 -7.69 22.56 -4.48
N VAL A 17 -8.67 22.20 -3.64
CA VAL A 17 -9.24 23.10 -2.64
C VAL A 17 -8.16 23.58 -1.68
N PHE A 18 -7.28 22.67 -1.22
CA PHE A 18 -6.19 23.02 -0.31
C PHE A 18 -5.04 23.77 -1.02
N LEU A 19 -4.73 23.39 -2.26
CA LEU A 19 -3.62 23.98 -3.03
C LEU A 19 -3.93 25.40 -3.51
N ASN A 20 -5.18 25.68 -3.87
CA ASN A 20 -5.56 26.93 -4.54
C ASN A 20 -6.22 27.97 -3.63
N ASN A 21 -6.61 27.60 -2.40
CA ASN A 21 -7.22 28.52 -1.44
C ASN A 21 -6.30 28.77 -0.22
N PRO A 22 -6.45 29.91 0.47
CA PRO A 22 -5.81 30.11 1.77
C PRO A 22 -6.13 28.95 2.73
N GLN A 23 -5.15 28.50 3.50
CA GLN A 23 -5.29 27.36 4.42
C GLN A 23 -6.36 27.60 5.50
N ASP A 24 -6.60 28.86 5.85
CA ASP A 24 -7.58 29.26 6.84
C ASP A 24 -8.97 29.56 6.26
N SER A 25 -9.13 29.43 4.93
CA SER A 25 -10.42 29.58 4.27
C SER A 25 -11.45 28.55 4.79
N PRO A 26 -12.74 28.89 4.84
CA PRO A 26 -13.79 27.95 5.19
C PRO A 26 -13.78 26.68 4.32
N GLU A 27 -13.47 26.82 3.03
CA GLU A 27 -13.42 25.75 2.04
C GLU A 27 -12.28 24.76 2.36
N SER A 28 -11.05 25.26 2.55
CA SER A 28 -9.91 24.41 2.93
C SER A 28 -10.14 23.69 4.26
N LYS A 29 -10.74 24.38 5.25
CA LYS A 29 -11.08 23.77 6.54
C LYS A 29 -12.14 22.69 6.41
N ALA A 30 -13.16 22.92 5.58
CA ALA A 30 -14.22 21.93 5.34
C ALA A 30 -13.67 20.68 4.66
N GLU A 31 -12.81 20.83 3.65
CA GLU A 31 -12.23 19.70 2.93
C GLU A 31 -11.24 18.90 3.81
N CYS A 32 -10.44 19.60 4.63
CA CYS A 32 -9.61 18.95 5.65
C CYS A 32 -10.43 18.19 6.70
N LEU A 33 -11.56 18.75 7.16
CA LEU A 33 -12.45 18.09 8.11
C LEU A 33 -13.08 16.83 7.51
N LYS A 34 -13.49 16.91 6.24
CA LYS A 34 -14.00 15.77 5.47
C LYS A 34 -12.96 14.65 5.36
N ALA A 35 -11.70 14.99 5.05
CA ALA A 35 -10.60 14.03 5.01
C ALA A 35 -10.33 13.38 6.38
N ALA A 36 -10.31 14.18 7.45
CA ALA A 36 -10.12 13.66 8.82
C ALA A 36 -11.25 12.69 9.21
N ASN A 37 -12.50 13.07 8.94
CA ASN A 37 -13.66 12.22 9.21
C ASN A 37 -13.61 10.90 8.41
N ALA A 38 -13.11 10.94 7.17
CA ALA A 38 -12.94 9.75 6.34
C ALA A 38 -11.93 8.78 6.96
N LEU A 39 -10.76 9.27 7.38
CA LEU A 39 -9.73 8.45 8.02
C LEU A 39 -10.19 7.89 9.36
N ILE A 40 -10.94 8.66 10.15
CA ILE A 40 -11.50 8.20 11.43
C ILE A 40 -12.55 7.10 11.20
N THR A 41 -13.43 7.28 10.20
CA THR A 41 -14.59 6.41 9.99
C THR A 41 -14.22 5.14 9.23
N TYR A 42 -13.42 5.28 8.17
CA TYR A 42 -13.14 4.23 7.19
C TYR A 42 -11.67 3.80 7.17
N GLY A 43 -10.75 4.58 7.76
CA GLY A 43 -9.31 4.36 7.62
C GLY A 43 -8.76 4.65 6.21
N ALA A 44 -9.60 5.13 5.30
CA ALA A 44 -9.27 5.38 3.90
C ALA A 44 -10.12 6.51 3.30
N LEU A 45 -9.67 7.05 2.17
CA LEU A 45 -10.34 8.05 1.35
C LEU A 45 -9.88 7.94 -0.10
N VAL A 46 -10.61 8.55 -1.03
CA VAL A 46 -10.15 8.75 -2.41
C VAL A 46 -9.62 10.17 -2.52
N LEU A 47 -8.45 10.36 -3.12
CA LEU A 47 -7.87 11.68 -3.35
C LEU A 47 -7.99 12.04 -4.83
N HIS A 48 -8.55 13.21 -5.12
CA HIS A 48 -8.49 13.84 -6.43
C HIS A 48 -7.36 14.88 -6.42
N ASP A 49 -6.39 14.75 -7.34
CA ASP A 49 -5.26 15.67 -7.50
C ASP A 49 -5.10 15.99 -8.97
N SER A 50 -5.39 17.23 -9.36
CA SER A 50 -5.33 17.67 -10.77
C SER A 50 -3.93 17.65 -11.37
N ARG A 51 -2.88 17.49 -10.54
CA ARG A 51 -1.48 17.41 -10.99
C ARG A 51 -1.12 16.02 -11.49
N VAL A 52 -1.98 15.02 -11.29
CA VAL A 52 -1.78 13.65 -11.76
C VAL A 52 -2.70 13.42 -12.96
N SER A 53 -2.12 13.08 -14.11
CA SER A 53 -2.91 12.75 -15.29
C SER A 53 -3.20 11.25 -15.37
N GLU A 54 -4.32 10.89 -16.00
CA GLU A 54 -4.63 9.48 -16.32
C GLU A 54 -3.61 8.88 -17.29
N GLU A 55 -3.02 9.70 -18.16
CA GLU A 55 -1.97 9.31 -19.10
C GLU A 55 -0.68 8.88 -18.37
N ASP A 56 -0.27 9.61 -17.33
CA ASP A 56 0.88 9.23 -16.49
C ASP A 56 0.64 7.88 -15.81
N ASN A 57 -0.57 7.65 -15.29
CA ASN A 57 -0.94 6.38 -14.68
C ASN A 57 -0.89 5.24 -15.69
N THR A 58 -1.42 5.45 -16.91
CA THR A 58 -1.38 4.46 -17.99
C THR A 58 0.07 4.13 -18.36
N THR A 59 0.90 5.16 -18.57
CA THR A 59 2.32 5.00 -18.89
C THR A 59 3.08 4.25 -17.81
N PHE A 60 2.78 4.54 -16.54
CA PHE A 60 3.39 3.85 -15.40
C PHE A 60 2.98 2.37 -15.33
N LEU A 61 1.70 2.05 -15.58
CA LEU A 61 1.22 0.67 -15.61
C LEU A 61 1.86 -0.11 -16.75
N ASP A 62 1.88 0.44 -17.97
CA ASP A 62 2.53 -0.18 -19.13
C ASP A 62 4.00 -0.48 -18.83
N LEU A 63 4.73 0.48 -18.22
CA LEU A 63 6.13 0.30 -17.83
C LEU A 63 6.32 -0.85 -16.84
N LEU A 64 5.47 -0.96 -15.81
CA LEU A 64 5.56 -2.04 -14.83
C LEU A 64 5.19 -3.40 -15.44
N GLU A 65 4.15 -3.44 -16.28
CA GLU A 65 3.73 -4.64 -16.98
C GLU A 65 4.83 -5.15 -17.91
N ASP A 66 5.42 -4.27 -18.73
CA ASP A 66 6.57 -4.58 -19.57
C ASP A 66 7.76 -5.05 -18.75
N TYR A 67 8.04 -4.39 -17.61
CA TYR A 67 9.11 -4.79 -16.71
C TYR A 67 8.91 -6.21 -16.19
N PHE A 68 7.74 -6.57 -15.66
CA PHE A 68 7.47 -7.89 -15.12
C PHE A 68 7.28 -8.98 -16.19
N ALA A 69 7.02 -8.60 -17.44
CA ALA A 69 6.98 -9.52 -18.59
C ALA A 69 8.38 -9.99 -19.06
N GLN A 70 9.45 -9.38 -18.55
CA GLN A 70 10.82 -9.77 -18.90
C GLN A 70 11.16 -11.21 -18.47
N PRO A 71 12.13 -11.86 -19.14
CA PRO A 71 12.68 -13.12 -18.68
C PRO A 71 13.19 -13.04 -17.23
N ARG A 72 13.03 -14.14 -16.48
CA ARG A 72 13.49 -14.23 -15.09
C ARG A 72 14.95 -13.84 -14.91
N GLU A 73 15.82 -14.21 -15.85
CA GLU A 73 17.26 -13.90 -15.81
C GLU A 73 17.54 -12.40 -15.87
N ASP A 74 16.66 -11.62 -16.52
CA ASP A 74 16.78 -10.17 -16.60
C ASP A 74 16.28 -9.54 -15.29
N LEU A 75 15.14 -9.98 -14.77
CA LEU A 75 14.62 -9.54 -13.47
C LEU A 75 15.63 -9.77 -12.34
N GLN A 76 16.28 -10.93 -12.30
CA GLN A 76 17.26 -11.29 -11.26
C GLN A 76 18.40 -10.28 -11.11
N LYS A 77 18.73 -9.51 -12.16
CA LYS A 77 19.77 -8.49 -12.12
C LYS A 77 19.42 -7.35 -11.16
N ASP A 78 18.14 -7.15 -10.88
CA ASP A 78 17.64 -6.11 -9.98
C ASP A 78 17.38 -6.60 -8.56
N GLU A 79 17.68 -7.87 -8.23
CA GLU A 79 17.62 -8.34 -6.84
C GLU A 79 18.66 -7.62 -5.98
N ARG A 80 18.27 -7.19 -4.77
CA ARG A 80 19.19 -6.65 -3.74
C ARG A 80 18.96 -7.35 -2.40
N PRO A 81 19.37 -8.63 -2.27
CA PRO A 81 19.15 -9.40 -1.03
C PRO A 81 19.80 -8.77 0.20
N GLU A 82 20.94 -8.09 0.00
CA GLU A 82 21.68 -7.37 1.04
C GLU A 82 20.93 -6.17 1.63
N LEU A 83 19.91 -5.67 0.92
CA LEU A 83 19.00 -4.62 1.38
C LEU A 83 17.66 -5.19 1.84
N SER A 84 17.64 -6.46 2.25
CA SER A 84 16.43 -7.18 2.70
C SER A 84 15.30 -7.14 1.67
N TYR A 85 15.64 -7.05 0.37
CA TYR A 85 14.70 -6.89 -0.73
C TYR A 85 13.74 -5.69 -0.56
N GLN A 86 14.21 -4.60 0.06
CA GLN A 86 13.47 -3.33 0.16
C GLN A 86 13.75 -2.38 -1.01
N ILE A 87 14.64 -2.77 -1.93
CA ILE A 87 14.98 -2.05 -3.15
C ILE A 87 15.14 -3.09 -4.26
N GLY A 88 14.69 -2.75 -5.47
CA GLY A 88 14.77 -3.62 -6.65
C GLY A 88 13.70 -4.71 -6.64
N VAL A 89 13.95 -5.79 -7.38
CA VAL A 89 12.98 -6.88 -7.49
C VAL A 89 13.06 -7.85 -6.32
N THR A 90 11.90 -8.33 -5.90
CA THR A 90 11.73 -9.57 -5.13
C THR A 90 10.95 -10.54 -6.00
N LEU A 91 11.56 -11.66 -6.37
CA LEU A 91 10.89 -12.66 -7.20
C LEU A 91 9.86 -13.46 -6.38
N GLU A 92 8.96 -14.12 -7.10
CA GLU A 92 7.91 -14.95 -6.50
C GLU A 92 8.52 -15.99 -5.55
N ASN A 93 7.79 -16.29 -4.49
CA ASN A 93 8.12 -17.28 -3.47
C ASN A 93 9.40 -16.99 -2.66
N THR A 94 9.92 -15.76 -2.73
CA THR A 94 11.07 -15.34 -1.93
C THR A 94 10.66 -14.97 -0.50
N GLU A 95 9.56 -14.24 -0.34
CA GLU A 95 9.06 -13.82 0.98
C GLU A 95 8.31 -14.97 1.65
N LYS A 96 8.68 -15.27 2.89
CA LYS A 96 8.03 -16.28 3.72
C LYS A 96 7.35 -15.61 4.91
N PRO A 97 6.08 -15.93 5.20
CA PRO A 97 5.39 -15.37 6.35
C PRO A 97 6.13 -15.72 7.64
N LYS A 98 6.43 -14.69 8.43
CA LYS A 98 7.24 -14.78 9.65
C LYS A 98 6.72 -15.85 10.61
N CYS A 99 5.43 -15.77 10.94
CA CYS A 99 4.83 -16.62 11.98
C CYS A 99 4.63 -18.08 11.56
N ALA A 100 4.89 -18.43 10.30
CA ALA A 100 4.95 -19.81 9.84
C ALA A 100 6.26 -20.51 10.24
N VAL A 101 7.32 -19.74 10.51
CA VAL A 101 8.69 -20.25 10.63
C VAL A 101 9.47 -19.69 11.82
N ASP A 102 8.87 -18.77 12.60
CA ASP A 102 9.50 -18.03 13.69
C ASP A 102 8.89 -18.39 15.05
N GLU A 103 9.62 -19.18 15.83
CA GLU A 103 9.22 -19.65 17.17
C GLU A 103 8.78 -18.51 18.11
N PRO A 104 9.49 -17.36 18.17
CA PRO A 104 9.05 -16.22 18.97
C PRO A 104 7.67 -15.67 18.56
N CYS A 105 7.31 -15.71 17.28
CA CYS A 105 5.98 -15.30 16.86
C CYS A 105 4.91 -16.29 17.36
N LEU A 106 5.18 -17.59 17.27
CA LEU A 106 4.26 -18.63 17.76
C LEU A 106 4.01 -18.49 19.27
N ASP A 107 5.05 -18.17 20.05
CA ASP A 107 4.94 -17.90 21.47
C ASP A 107 4.04 -16.71 21.80
N VAL A 108 4.09 -15.64 20.99
CA VAL A 108 3.19 -14.49 21.14
C VAL A 108 1.76 -14.90 20.87
N ILE A 109 1.51 -15.64 19.79
CA ILE A 109 0.16 -16.10 19.43
C ILE A 109 -0.43 -17.00 20.52
N ALA A 110 0.38 -17.90 21.10
CA ALA A 110 -0.05 -18.79 22.17
C ALA A 110 -0.53 -18.04 23.43
N ARG A 111 -0.03 -16.83 23.67
CA ARG A 111 -0.40 -15.98 24.82
C ARG A 111 -1.65 -15.15 24.61
N LEU A 112 -2.13 -14.99 23.37
CA LEU A 112 -3.36 -14.27 23.06
C LEU A 112 -4.59 -15.02 23.58
N ALA A 113 -5.66 -14.28 23.88
CA ALA A 113 -6.95 -14.88 24.22
C ALA A 113 -7.43 -15.74 23.03
N PRO A 114 -8.13 -16.88 23.27
CA PRO A 114 -8.54 -17.79 22.20
C PRO A 114 -9.27 -17.11 21.03
N GLU A 115 -10.10 -16.10 21.32
CA GLU A 115 -10.86 -15.29 20.37
C GLU A 115 -10.02 -14.26 19.58
N GLU A 116 -8.80 -13.96 20.05
CA GLU A 116 -7.86 -13.02 19.42
C GLU A 116 -6.80 -13.74 18.55
N ARG A 117 -6.76 -15.07 18.60
CA ARG A 117 -5.77 -15.85 17.86
C ARG A 117 -6.10 -15.85 16.36
N PRO A 118 -5.09 -15.83 15.47
CA PRO A 118 -5.30 -16.05 14.05
C PRO A 118 -6.02 -17.39 13.81
N LEU A 119 -6.95 -17.39 12.86
CA LEU A 119 -7.74 -18.58 12.52
C LEU A 119 -6.89 -19.68 11.86
N ASP A 120 -5.83 -19.30 11.15
CA ASP A 120 -4.90 -20.23 10.51
C ASP A 120 -3.48 -19.66 10.53
N ILE A 121 -2.55 -20.43 11.09
CA ILE A 121 -1.12 -20.10 11.24
C ILE A 121 -0.26 -21.06 10.38
N SER A 122 -0.89 -22.05 9.74
CA SER A 122 -0.22 -23.19 9.10
C SER A 122 -0.38 -23.23 7.58
N ALA A 123 -1.41 -22.61 7.01
CA ALA A 123 -1.62 -22.54 5.56
C ALA A 123 -0.82 -21.40 4.93
N HIS A 124 0.50 -21.52 5.00
CA HIS A 124 1.41 -20.48 4.57
C HIS A 124 2.37 -20.99 3.49
N SER A 125 2.05 -20.66 2.24
CA SER A 125 3.03 -20.73 1.15
C SER A 125 3.83 -19.43 1.08
N PRO A 126 5.07 -19.45 0.56
CA PRO A 126 5.77 -18.23 0.21
C PRO A 126 4.90 -17.30 -0.66
N ASP A 127 5.06 -15.98 -0.55
CA ASP A 127 4.22 -15.04 -1.30
C ASP A 127 4.41 -15.29 -2.81
N PRO A 128 3.36 -15.63 -3.56
CA PRO A 128 3.47 -15.90 -4.99
C PRO A 128 3.72 -14.65 -5.83
N LYS A 129 3.66 -13.45 -5.24
CA LYS A 129 3.83 -12.20 -5.98
C LYS A 129 5.30 -11.89 -6.23
N CYS A 130 5.59 -11.49 -7.46
CA CYS A 130 6.77 -10.69 -7.75
C CYS A 130 6.47 -9.24 -7.38
N ARG A 131 7.40 -8.57 -6.72
CA ARG A 131 7.27 -7.15 -6.34
C ARG A 131 8.53 -6.39 -6.73
N PHE A 132 8.39 -5.11 -6.96
CA PHE A 132 9.50 -4.21 -7.16
C PHE A 132 9.39 -3.04 -6.17
N PHE A 133 10.48 -2.73 -5.47
CA PHE A 133 10.55 -1.54 -4.65
C PHE A 133 11.49 -0.52 -5.27
N TRP A 134 10.92 0.65 -5.60
CA TRP A 134 11.71 1.78 -6.06
C TRP A 134 12.57 2.35 -4.93
N ARG A 135 13.83 2.63 -5.23
CA ARG A 135 14.70 3.35 -4.30
C ARG A 135 14.28 4.81 -4.28
N MET A 136 13.57 5.22 -3.22
CA MET A 136 13.29 6.63 -2.96
C MET A 136 14.62 7.36 -2.70
N ASN A 137 15.02 8.22 -3.63
CA ASN A 137 16.16 9.12 -3.51
C ASN A 137 15.73 10.54 -3.90
N ASP A 138 16.49 11.55 -3.46
CA ASP A 138 16.14 12.96 -3.68
C ASP A 138 16.23 13.39 -5.16
N ALA A 139 16.85 12.57 -6.01
CA ALA A 139 16.98 12.84 -7.44
C ALA A 139 15.89 12.09 -8.22
N PRO A 140 15.07 12.77 -9.03
CA PRO A 140 14.14 12.09 -9.92
C PRO A 140 14.88 11.18 -10.91
N PRO A 141 14.22 10.13 -11.45
CA PRO A 141 14.81 9.31 -12.51
C PRO A 141 15.25 10.21 -13.69
N PRO A 142 16.41 9.90 -14.33
CA PRO A 142 16.93 10.66 -15.46
C PRO A 142 16.04 10.57 -16.72
#